data_AF-A0A0P9CGU4-F1
#
_entry.id   AF-A0A0P9CGU4-F1
#
_cell.length_a   1.000
_cell.length_b   1.000
_cell.length_c   1.000
_cell.angle_alpha   90.00
_cell.angle_beta   90.00
_cell.angle_gamma   90.00
#
_symmetry.space_group_name_H-M   'P 1'
#
loop_
_entity.id
_entity.type
_entity.pdbx_description
1 polymer ?
#
loop_
_entity_poly.entity_id
_entity_poly.type
_entity_poly.pdbx_seq_one_letter_code
_entity_poly.pdbx_strand_id
1 'polypeptide(L)'
;MVKRTYWVAPNGTPSAARSARVSTQLPPGVRFDRTVHARALPSASVQAKTNAVLAVAKSKLGTPYRWGHNEDRGQYGFDCSNFTAYVYHHALGYKMSGASKVQASSIGWRVPRSSMRPGDLLIFENGKHCGIYVGHNRMIQEGGGLGKVGYLSIGPGSYWGKHLTAVKRMYN
;
A
#
# COMPACT_ATOMS: atom_id res chain seq x y z
N MET A 1 -5.65 -65.53 -37.40
CA MET A 1 -5.47 -64.10 -37.78
C MET A 1 -6.71 -63.33 -37.36
N VAL A 2 -6.68 -62.49 -36.32
CA VAL A 2 -7.37 -61.17 -36.27
C VAL A 2 -6.66 -60.32 -35.22
N LYS A 3 -6.42 -59.05 -35.56
CA LYS A 3 -5.46 -58.11 -34.98
C LYS A 3 -5.92 -57.52 -33.63
N ARG A 4 -4.97 -57.33 -32.70
CA ARG A 4 -5.08 -56.40 -31.57
C ARG A 4 -5.15 -54.97 -32.10
N THR A 5 -6.15 -54.22 -31.67
CA THR A 5 -6.22 -52.77 -31.91
C THR A 5 -6.07 -52.07 -30.57
N TYR A 6 -4.97 -51.33 -30.42
CA TYR A 6 -4.70 -50.47 -29.28
C TYR A 6 -5.41 -49.13 -29.49
N TRP A 7 -6.27 -48.74 -28.55
CA TRP A 7 -6.81 -47.37 -28.49
C TRP A 7 -5.81 -46.47 -27.77
N VAL A 8 -5.37 -45.42 -28.46
CA VAL A 8 -4.51 -44.35 -27.95
C VAL A 8 -5.41 -43.27 -27.36
N ALA A 9 -5.19 -42.91 -26.09
CA ALA A 9 -5.88 -41.81 -25.45
C ALA A 9 -5.50 -40.47 -26.10
N PRO A 10 -6.42 -39.53 -26.32
CA PRO A 10 -6.04 -38.19 -26.72
C PRO A 10 -5.36 -37.48 -25.55
N ASN A 11 -4.09 -37.10 -25.76
CA ASN A 11 -3.36 -36.18 -24.91
C ASN A 11 -4.04 -34.80 -24.95
N GLY A 12 -5.06 -34.62 -24.13
CA GLY A 12 -5.57 -33.31 -23.77
C GLY A 12 -4.49 -32.58 -22.98
N THR A 13 -3.84 -31.60 -23.60
CA THR A 13 -2.96 -30.67 -22.91
C THR A 13 -3.72 -30.02 -21.76
N PRO A 14 -3.19 -30.03 -20.53
CA PRO A 14 -3.71 -29.16 -19.49
C PRO A 14 -3.53 -27.73 -19.99
N SER A 15 -4.64 -27.02 -20.22
CA SER A 15 -4.63 -25.56 -20.38
C SER A 15 -3.91 -24.99 -19.16
N ALA A 16 -2.69 -24.51 -19.38
CA ALA A 16 -1.92 -23.85 -18.35
C ALA A 16 -2.69 -22.58 -17.98
N ALA A 17 -3.48 -22.65 -16.91
CA ALA A 17 -3.88 -21.48 -16.17
C ALA A 17 -2.57 -20.73 -15.89
N ARG A 18 -2.37 -19.59 -16.57
CA ARG A 18 -1.27 -18.68 -16.28
C ARG A 18 -1.44 -18.29 -14.81
N SER A 19 -0.74 -18.98 -13.91
CA SER A 19 -0.46 -18.45 -12.58
C SER A 19 0.13 -17.08 -12.82
N ALA A 20 -0.66 -16.05 -12.59
CA ALA A 20 -0.18 -14.68 -12.60
C ALA A 20 1.03 -14.68 -11.67
N ARG A 21 2.23 -14.51 -12.23
CA ARG A 21 3.45 -14.44 -11.43
C ARG A 21 3.21 -13.32 -10.43
N VAL A 22 3.08 -13.65 -9.15
CA VAL A 22 2.96 -12.62 -8.14
C VAL A 22 4.26 -11.83 -8.19
N SER A 23 4.17 -10.56 -8.55
CA SER A 23 5.34 -9.71 -8.68
C SER A 23 5.99 -9.59 -7.30
N THR A 24 7.20 -10.12 -7.19
CA THR A 24 8.07 -9.96 -6.02
C THR A 24 8.83 -8.64 -6.05
N GLN A 25 8.65 -7.84 -7.10
CA GLN A 25 9.33 -6.57 -7.26
C GLN A 25 8.83 -5.58 -6.21
N LEU A 26 9.75 -5.06 -5.41
CA LEU A 26 9.46 -3.99 -4.46
C LEU A 26 9.26 -2.67 -5.20
N PRO A 27 8.39 -1.78 -4.67
CA PRO A 27 8.26 -0.43 -5.20
C PRO A 27 9.58 0.36 -5.10
N PRO A 28 9.80 1.36 -5.98
CA PRO A 28 10.93 2.26 -5.89
C PRO A 28 11.10 2.85 -4.49
N GLY A 29 12.35 2.95 -4.04
CA GLY A 29 12.71 3.54 -2.75
C GLY A 29 12.28 2.75 -1.51
N VAL A 30 11.81 1.51 -1.67
CA VAL A 30 11.43 0.62 -0.57
C VAL A 30 12.41 -0.54 -0.46
N ARG A 31 12.75 -0.90 0.78
CA ARG A 31 13.49 -2.11 1.12
C ARG A 31 12.57 -3.05 1.91
N PHE A 32 12.75 -4.36 1.75
CA PHE A 32 12.01 -5.32 2.55
C PHE A 32 12.78 -5.61 3.85
N ASP A 33 12.13 -5.36 4.98
CA ASP A 33 12.64 -5.69 6.30
C ASP A 33 12.20 -7.11 6.67
N ARG A 34 13.17 -8.02 6.78
CA ARG A 34 12.92 -9.44 7.13
C ARG A 34 12.76 -9.67 8.63
N THR A 35 13.03 -8.66 9.45
CA THR A 35 13.00 -8.79 10.91
C THR A 35 11.60 -8.56 11.49
N VAL A 36 10.67 -8.03 10.69
CA VAL A 36 9.29 -7.78 11.11
C VAL A 36 8.34 -8.88 10.68
N HIS A 37 7.37 -9.18 11.54
CA HIS A 37 6.27 -10.09 11.23
C HIS A 37 5.21 -9.35 10.41
N ALA A 38 5.49 -9.15 9.13
CA ALA A 38 4.54 -8.53 8.20
C ALA A 38 3.25 -9.34 8.10
N ARG A 39 2.10 -8.65 8.06
CA ARG A 39 0.79 -9.29 7.87
C ARG A 39 0.61 -9.94 6.51
N ALA A 40 1.28 -9.43 5.47
CA ALA A 40 1.30 -10.03 4.14
C ALA A 40 2.69 -9.91 3.53
N LEU A 41 3.20 -11.01 2.97
CA LEU A 41 4.51 -11.06 2.34
C LEU A 41 4.53 -10.36 0.97
N PRO A 42 5.71 -9.99 0.44
CA PRO A 42 5.83 -9.45 -0.91
C PRO A 42 5.28 -10.37 -2.01
N SER A 43 5.25 -11.68 -1.79
CA SER A 43 4.66 -12.68 -2.71
C SER A 43 3.15 -12.90 -2.52
N ALA A 44 2.50 -12.18 -1.61
CA ALA A 44 1.06 -12.28 -1.41
C ALA A 44 0.27 -11.59 -2.53
N SER A 45 -1.00 -11.98 -2.70
CA SER A 45 -1.90 -11.34 -3.66
C SER A 45 -2.12 -9.86 -3.35
N VAL A 46 -2.48 -9.07 -4.37
CA VAL A 46 -2.81 -7.65 -4.21
C VAL A 46 -3.87 -7.44 -3.13
N GLN A 47 -4.92 -8.26 -3.14
CA GLN A 47 -6.01 -8.14 -2.18
C GLN A 47 -5.53 -8.38 -0.74
N ALA A 48 -4.67 -9.37 -0.52
CA ALA A 48 -4.10 -9.64 0.80
C ALA A 48 -3.24 -8.46 1.28
N LYS A 49 -2.41 -7.88 0.40
CA LYS A 49 -1.60 -6.70 0.71
C LYS A 49 -2.46 -5.48 1.04
N THR A 50 -3.50 -5.22 0.25
CA THR A 50 -4.47 -4.14 0.51
C THR A 50 -5.15 -4.33 1.87
N ASN A 51 -5.63 -5.54 2.17
CA ASN A 51 -6.26 -5.83 3.45
C ASN A 51 -5.30 -5.61 4.63
N ALA A 52 -4.04 -6.05 4.50
CA ALA A 52 -3.00 -5.86 5.51
C ALA A 52 -2.73 -4.36 5.78
N VAL A 53 -2.52 -3.57 4.72
CA VAL A 53 -2.26 -2.12 4.83
C VAL A 53 -3.44 -1.41 5.51
N LEU A 54 -4.66 -1.68 5.07
CA LEU A 54 -5.85 -1.05 5.65
C LEU A 54 -6.09 -1.50 7.10
N ALA A 55 -5.80 -2.75 7.46
CA ALA A 55 -5.93 -3.25 8.82
C ALA A 55 -4.96 -2.54 9.78
N VAL A 56 -3.68 -2.41 9.40
CA VAL A 56 -2.68 -1.70 10.23
C VAL A 56 -3.04 -0.23 10.36
N ALA A 57 -3.40 0.44 9.26
CA ALA A 57 -3.80 1.85 9.30
C ALA A 57 -4.99 2.07 10.26
N LYS A 58 -6.02 1.20 10.17
CA LYS A 58 -7.20 1.26 11.04
C LYS A 58 -6.88 1.02 12.51
N SER A 59 -5.93 0.13 12.83
CA SER A 59 -5.53 -0.11 14.22
C SER A 59 -4.89 1.10 14.92
N LYS A 60 -4.55 2.15 14.16
CA LYS A 60 -3.97 3.39 14.70
C LYS A 60 -4.96 4.54 14.76
N LEU A 61 -6.24 4.32 14.46
CA LEU A 61 -7.26 5.38 14.57
C LEU A 61 -7.23 6.03 15.96
N GLY A 62 -7.21 7.36 15.98
CA GLY A 62 -7.17 8.14 17.22
C GLY A 62 -5.77 8.46 17.75
N THR A 63 -4.70 7.80 17.27
CA THR A 63 -3.32 8.12 17.69
C THR A 63 -2.99 9.59 17.37
N PRO A 64 -2.47 10.38 18.32
CA PRO A 64 -2.33 11.83 18.16
C PRO A 64 -1.15 12.25 17.27
N TYR A 65 -1.27 13.46 16.73
CA TYR A 65 -0.19 14.14 16.01
C TYR A 65 0.97 14.48 16.94
N ARG A 66 2.17 14.03 16.58
CA ARG A 66 3.44 14.32 17.22
C ARG A 66 4.53 14.38 16.16
N TRP A 67 5.02 15.59 15.88
CA TRP A 67 6.05 15.81 14.87
C TRP A 67 7.28 14.93 15.10
N GLY A 68 7.71 14.21 14.07
CA GLY A 68 8.89 13.36 14.11
C GLY A 68 8.72 12.05 14.88
N HIS A 69 7.58 11.78 15.51
CA HIS A 69 7.36 10.56 16.27
C HIS A 69 7.01 9.38 15.38
N ASN A 70 7.45 8.19 15.79
CA ASN A 70 7.06 6.93 15.18
C ASN A 70 7.12 5.81 16.22
N GLU A 71 6.06 5.01 16.30
CA GLU A 71 5.97 3.90 17.24
C GLU A 71 7.03 2.80 17.04
N ASP A 72 7.59 2.64 15.83
CA ASP A 72 8.76 1.76 15.59
C ASP A 72 9.99 2.16 16.41
N ARG A 73 10.05 3.43 16.82
CA ARG A 73 11.13 4.00 17.64
C ARG A 73 10.77 4.03 19.12
N GLY A 74 9.70 3.35 19.53
CA GLY A 74 9.18 3.37 20.89
C GLY A 74 8.51 4.70 21.27
N GLN A 75 8.17 5.54 20.30
CA GLN A 75 7.56 6.86 20.53
C GLN A 75 6.06 6.81 20.29
N TYR A 76 5.26 7.36 21.20
CA TYR A 76 3.81 7.46 21.00
C TYR A 76 3.44 8.63 20.09
N GLY A 77 2.51 8.41 19.16
CA GLY A 77 2.10 9.41 18.17
C GLY A 77 2.81 9.26 16.83
N PHE A 78 2.31 9.97 15.82
CA PHE A 78 2.97 10.06 14.52
C PHE A 78 2.93 11.48 13.97
N ASP A 79 3.74 11.75 12.95
CA ASP A 79 3.40 12.74 11.91
C ASP A 79 2.88 12.01 10.65
N CYS A 80 2.49 12.78 9.62
CA CYS A 80 1.89 12.22 8.41
C CYS A 80 2.74 11.12 7.73
N SER A 81 4.04 11.35 7.56
CA SER A 81 4.92 10.45 6.80
C SER A 81 5.49 9.33 7.65
N ASN A 82 5.66 9.54 8.95
CA ASN A 82 5.96 8.46 9.89
C ASN A 82 4.78 7.51 10.04
N PHE A 83 3.54 8.01 10.03
CA PHE A 83 2.34 7.17 10.01
C PHE A 83 2.30 6.28 8.77
N THR A 84 2.46 6.83 7.56
CA THR A 84 2.45 6.02 6.34
C THR A 84 3.59 5.00 6.32
N ALA A 85 4.80 5.40 6.71
CA ALA A 85 5.96 4.51 6.82
C ALA A 85 5.69 3.35 7.78
N TYR A 86 5.16 3.64 8.97
CA TYR A 86 4.77 2.63 9.96
C TYR A 86 3.75 1.65 9.37
N VAL A 87 2.70 2.14 8.70
CA VAL A 87 1.65 1.27 8.15
C VAL A 87 2.23 0.28 7.14
N TYR A 88 3.03 0.74 6.19
CA TYR A 88 3.61 -0.15 5.18
C TYR A 88 4.66 -1.10 5.77
N HIS A 89 5.39 -0.66 6.78
CA HIS A 89 6.36 -1.49 7.49
C HIS A 89 5.69 -2.68 8.20
N HIS A 90 4.64 -2.43 8.99
CA HIS A 90 3.94 -3.49 9.73
C HIS A 90 2.98 -4.31 8.87
N ALA A 91 2.44 -3.73 7.80
CA ALA A 91 1.57 -4.47 6.90
C ALA A 91 2.36 -5.43 6.00
N LEU A 92 3.45 -4.93 5.41
CA LEU A 92 4.11 -5.57 4.25
C LEU A 92 5.62 -5.78 4.44
N GLY A 93 6.20 -5.38 5.57
CA GLY A 93 7.66 -5.35 5.76
C GLY A 93 8.33 -4.27 4.91
N TYR A 94 7.59 -3.28 4.41
CA TYR A 94 8.12 -2.26 3.50
C TYR A 94 8.74 -1.12 4.29
N LYS A 95 10.06 -1.13 4.37
CA LYS A 95 10.87 -0.08 4.98
C LYS A 95 11.11 1.04 3.97
N MET A 96 10.63 2.23 4.30
CA MET A 96 10.71 3.42 3.46
C MET A 96 11.01 4.67 4.31
N SER A 97 11.38 5.78 3.65
CA SER A 97 11.70 7.03 4.35
C SER A 97 10.48 7.59 5.10
N GLY A 98 10.69 8.03 6.34
CA GLY A 98 9.71 8.77 7.13
C GLY A 98 9.60 10.25 6.77
N ALA A 99 10.33 10.74 5.76
CA ALA A 99 10.24 12.11 5.26
C ALA A 99 9.26 12.22 4.08
N SER A 100 8.19 13.00 4.26
CA SER A 100 7.11 13.20 3.26
C SER A 100 7.63 13.67 1.89
N LYS A 101 8.65 14.52 1.85
CA LYS A 101 9.28 14.96 0.59
C LYS A 101 9.95 13.82 -0.17
N VAL A 102 10.62 12.91 0.54
CA VAL A 102 11.22 11.71 -0.08
C VAL A 102 10.12 10.74 -0.53
N GLN A 103 9.04 10.61 0.25
CA GLN A 103 7.87 9.84 -0.15
C GLN A 103 7.26 10.36 -1.46
N ALA A 104 7.21 11.69 -1.63
CA ALA A 104 6.73 12.33 -2.84
C ALA A 104 7.65 12.05 -4.05
N SER A 105 8.95 12.21 -3.89
CA SER A 105 9.91 12.16 -5.01
C SER A 105 10.31 10.74 -5.42
N SER A 106 10.44 9.82 -4.46
CA SER A 106 11.25 8.61 -4.66
C SER A 106 10.58 7.30 -4.24
N ILE A 107 9.42 7.37 -3.58
CA ILE A 107 8.69 6.18 -3.12
C ILE A 107 7.55 5.83 -4.07
N GLY A 108 7.43 4.53 -4.40
CA GLY A 108 6.30 3.97 -5.14
C GLY A 108 6.26 4.32 -6.62
N TRP A 109 5.45 3.58 -7.39
CA TRP A 109 5.20 3.91 -8.79
C TRP A 109 4.11 4.97 -8.89
N ARG A 110 4.34 6.04 -9.64
CA ARG A 110 3.28 7.04 -9.88
C ARG A 110 2.18 6.41 -10.75
N VAL A 111 0.93 6.57 -10.34
CA VAL A 111 -0.24 6.15 -11.13
C VAL A 111 -1.19 7.32 -11.35
N PRO A 112 -1.99 7.31 -12.43
CA PRO A 112 -3.05 8.29 -12.63
C PRO A 112 -4.05 8.27 -11.47
N ARG A 113 -4.61 9.43 -11.13
CA ARG A 113 -5.65 9.54 -10.09
C ARG A 113 -6.88 8.66 -10.39
N SER A 114 -7.21 8.49 -11.66
CA SER A 114 -8.30 7.60 -12.12
C SER A 114 -8.02 6.12 -11.88
N SER A 115 -6.77 5.72 -11.68
CA SER A 115 -6.35 4.34 -11.39
C SER A 115 -6.06 4.10 -9.90
N MET A 116 -6.39 5.08 -9.05
CA MET A 116 -6.17 5.03 -7.61
C MET A 116 -7.02 3.93 -6.96
N ARG A 117 -6.38 3.09 -6.14
CA ARG A 117 -7.02 1.97 -5.45
C ARG A 117 -6.70 1.94 -3.96
N PRO A 118 -7.55 1.34 -3.11
CA PRO A 118 -7.29 1.27 -1.68
C PRO A 118 -5.89 0.71 -1.38
N GLY A 119 -5.21 1.35 -0.43
CA GLY A 119 -3.83 1.05 -0.06
C GLY A 119 -2.76 1.69 -0.96
N ASP A 120 -3.14 2.56 -1.91
CA ASP A 120 -2.19 3.49 -2.55
C ASP A 120 -1.79 4.61 -1.57
N LEU A 121 -0.53 5.04 -1.65
CA LEU A 121 0.00 6.20 -0.94
C LEU A 121 -0.39 7.48 -1.68
N LEU A 122 -0.95 8.44 -0.96
CA LEU A 122 -1.40 9.73 -1.47
C LEU A 122 -0.45 10.81 -1.01
N ILE A 123 -0.08 11.69 -1.94
CA ILE A 123 0.83 12.81 -1.71
C ILE A 123 0.09 14.10 -1.99
N PHE A 124 0.10 15.02 -1.04
CA PHE A 124 -0.58 16.31 -1.14
C PHE A 124 0.43 17.46 -1.08
N GLU A 125 0.09 18.54 -1.78
CA GLU A 125 0.89 19.77 -1.86
C GLU A 125 2.39 19.50 -2.12
N ASN A 126 2.70 18.56 -3.03
CA ASN A 126 4.07 18.17 -3.38
C ASN A 126 4.88 17.69 -2.16
N GLY A 127 4.26 16.87 -1.31
CA GLY A 127 4.91 16.25 -0.16
C GLY A 127 4.95 17.13 1.08
N LYS A 128 4.03 18.10 1.23
CA LYS A 128 3.78 18.69 2.55
C LYS A 128 2.93 17.79 3.44
N HIS A 129 2.09 16.94 2.82
CA HIS A 129 1.27 15.98 3.54
C HIS A 129 1.13 14.66 2.77
N CYS A 130 0.79 13.59 3.47
CA CYS A 130 0.51 12.29 2.87
C CYS A 130 -0.52 11.48 3.66
N GLY A 131 -1.07 10.46 3.00
CA GLY A 131 -2.05 9.56 3.59
C GLY A 131 -2.21 8.31 2.75
N ILE A 132 -3.10 7.41 3.15
CA ILE A 132 -3.36 6.14 2.45
C ILE A 132 -4.81 6.15 1.96
N TYR A 133 -5.01 5.87 0.68
CA TYR A 133 -6.37 5.80 0.13
C TYR A 133 -7.11 4.60 0.72
N VAL A 134 -8.36 4.79 1.16
CA VAL A 134 -9.17 3.71 1.75
C VAL A 134 -10.40 3.37 0.92
N GLY A 135 -10.52 3.94 -0.28
CA GLY A 135 -11.74 3.86 -1.10
C GLY A 135 -12.74 4.97 -0.79
N HIS A 136 -13.82 5.01 -1.55
CA HIS A 136 -14.95 5.92 -1.34
C HIS A 136 -14.54 7.40 -1.16
N ASN A 137 -13.58 7.87 -1.97
CA ASN A 137 -13.07 9.24 -1.90
C ASN A 137 -12.57 9.65 -0.50
N ARG A 138 -12.01 8.71 0.26
CA ARG A 138 -11.44 8.97 1.59
C ARG A 138 -10.01 8.49 1.69
N MET A 139 -9.24 9.19 2.50
CA MET A 139 -7.94 8.73 2.98
C MET A 139 -7.98 8.47 4.48
N ILE A 140 -7.11 7.59 4.95
CA ILE A 140 -6.67 7.55 6.35
C ILE A 140 -5.28 8.18 6.43
N GLN A 141 -5.07 9.02 7.42
CA GLN A 141 -3.92 9.90 7.51
C GLN A 141 -3.72 10.30 8.97
N GLU A 142 -2.55 10.85 9.29
CA GLU A 142 -2.29 11.46 10.58
C GLU A 142 -1.99 12.96 10.39
N GLY A 143 -2.56 13.81 11.25
CA GLY A 143 -2.42 15.26 11.18
C GLY A 143 -3.52 15.86 10.31
N GLY A 144 -3.14 16.53 9.22
CA GLY A 144 -4.06 16.96 8.15
C GLY A 144 -5.21 17.88 8.60
N GLY A 145 -5.02 18.59 9.72
CA GLY A 145 -6.06 19.40 10.37
C GLY A 145 -6.93 18.65 11.38
N LEU A 146 -6.82 17.32 11.51
CA LEU A 146 -7.49 16.52 12.54
C LEU A 146 -6.69 16.38 13.84
N GLY A 147 -5.38 16.58 13.78
CA GLY A 147 -4.47 16.42 14.94
C GLY A 147 -4.33 14.98 15.46
N LYS A 148 -4.77 14.00 14.67
CA LYS A 148 -4.73 12.57 14.99
C LYS A 148 -4.88 11.71 13.73
N VAL A 149 -4.61 10.42 13.87
CA VAL A 149 -4.94 9.42 12.86
C VAL A 149 -6.45 9.38 12.68
N GLY A 150 -6.91 9.64 11.47
CA GLY A 150 -8.32 9.74 11.16
C GLY A 150 -8.59 9.75 9.67
N TYR A 151 -9.87 9.81 9.33
CA TYR A 151 -10.31 9.85 7.94
C TYR A 151 -10.56 11.26 7.46
N LEU A 152 -10.09 11.57 6.25
CA LEU A 152 -10.36 12.83 5.56
C LEU A 152 -10.90 12.58 4.16
N SER A 153 -11.82 13.44 3.71
CA SER A 153 -12.37 13.38 2.36
C SER A 153 -11.37 13.89 1.34
N ILE A 154 -11.16 13.13 0.27
CA ILE A 154 -10.42 13.52 -0.93
C ILE A 154 -11.34 13.62 -2.16
N GLY A 155 -12.66 13.66 -1.94
CA GLY A 155 -13.65 13.75 -3.01
C GLY A 155 -13.66 15.10 -3.72
N PRO A 156 -14.45 15.22 -4.81
CA PRO A 156 -14.65 16.49 -5.49
C PRO A 156 -15.03 17.60 -4.51
N GLY A 157 -14.40 18.78 -4.66
CA GLY A 157 -14.68 19.96 -3.83
C GLY A 157 -13.98 20.00 -2.46
N SER A 158 -13.50 18.88 -1.91
CA SER A 158 -12.81 18.89 -0.62
C SER A 158 -11.41 19.52 -0.70
N TYR A 159 -10.90 20.05 0.42
CA TYR A 159 -9.54 20.60 0.51
C TYR A 159 -8.52 19.57 0.00
N TRP A 160 -8.48 18.38 0.61
CA TRP A 160 -7.53 17.35 0.22
C TRP A 160 -7.76 16.81 -1.19
N GLY A 161 -9.00 16.85 -1.69
CA GLY A 161 -9.30 16.54 -3.08
C GLY A 161 -8.59 17.47 -4.06
N LYS A 162 -8.63 18.79 -3.79
CA LYS A 162 -7.97 19.84 -4.59
C LYS A 162 -6.45 19.82 -4.47
N HIS A 163 -5.91 19.36 -3.34
CA HIS A 163 -4.48 19.39 -3.06
C HIS A 163 -3.74 18.06 -3.31
N LEU A 164 -4.41 17.04 -3.86
CA LEU A 164 -3.75 15.78 -4.23
C LEU A 164 -2.81 16.01 -5.42
N THR A 165 -1.53 15.75 -5.22
CA THR A 165 -0.47 15.98 -6.21
C THR A 165 0.06 14.71 -6.85
N ALA A 166 0.06 13.59 -6.12
CA ALA A 166 0.42 12.28 -6.67
C ALA A 166 -0.29 11.13 -5.96
N VAL A 167 -0.53 10.07 -6.73
CA VAL A 167 -0.91 8.75 -6.22
C VAL A 167 0.26 7.81 -6.50
N LYS A 168 0.69 7.08 -5.47
CA LYS A 168 1.85 6.19 -5.48
C LYS A 168 1.37 4.77 -5.19
N ARG A 169 1.53 3.90 -6.19
CA ARG A 169 1.29 2.47 -6.09
C ARG A 169 2.44 1.81 -5.34
N MET A 170 2.11 1.06 -4.30
CA MET A 170 3.10 0.42 -3.43
C MET A 170 3.29 -1.07 -3.71
N TYR A 171 2.37 -1.71 -4.43
CA TYR A 171 2.47 -3.14 -4.78
C TYR A 171 1.56 -3.41 -5.97
N ASN A 172 1.94 -4.38 -6.81
CA ASN A 172 1.19 -4.81 -7.99
C ASN A 172 0.77 -6.27 -7.92
#